data_AF-A0A8B4BSH9-F1
#
_entry.id   AF-A0A8B4BSH9-F1
#
_cell.length_a   1.000
_cell.length_b   1.000
_cell.length_c   1.000
_cell.angle_alpha   90.00
_cell.angle_beta   90.00
_cell.angle_gamma   90.00
#
_symmetry.space_group_name_H-M   'P 1'
#
loop_
_entity.id
_entity.type
_entity.pdbx_description
1 polymer ?
#
loop_
_entity_poly.entity_id
_entity_poly.type
_entity_poly.pdbx_seq_one_letter_code
_entity_poly.pdbx_strand_id
1 'polypeptide(L)'
;MIERVRRLKKAKSMYVKMVDFKMYGIVLLAVTGFLYLGAVMPIEGKSELGTKILLVASSGFVAVSVLFFSISRAYHKRLLKSEEGAQLLQRNNRKS
;
A
#
# COMPACT_ATOMS: atom_id res chain seq x y z
N MET A 1 8.61 7.15 33.35
CA MET A 1 7.67 6.07 32.92
C MET A 1 6.62 6.56 31.91
N ILE A 2 5.93 7.67 32.18
CA ILE A 2 4.82 8.20 31.33
C ILE A 2 5.25 8.53 29.90
N GLU A 3 6.44 9.11 29.70
CA GLU A 3 6.92 9.47 28.36
C GLU A 3 7.19 8.26 27.45
N ARG A 4 7.74 7.17 28.01
CA ARG A 4 7.95 5.92 27.24
C ARG A 4 6.63 5.38 26.72
N VAL A 5 5.58 5.36 27.56
CA VAL A 5 4.24 4.89 27.17
C VAL A 5 3.69 5.75 26.03
N ARG A 6 3.88 7.07 26.09
CA ARG A 6 3.48 7.99 25.03
C ARG A 6 4.22 7.72 23.71
N ARG A 7 5.55 7.51 23.76
CA ARG A 7 6.36 7.18 22.58
C ARG A 7 5.95 5.85 21.94
N LEU A 8 5.72 4.82 22.75
CA LEU A 8 5.21 3.53 22.31
C LEU A 8 3.85 3.63 21.61
N LYS A 9 2.91 4.40 22.18
CA LYS A 9 1.59 4.62 21.58
C LYS A 9 1.70 5.31 20.21
N LYS A 10 2.59 6.30 20.09
CA LYS A 10 2.87 7.01 18.83
C LYS A 10 3.50 6.09 17.79
N ALA A 11 4.51 5.31 18.16
CA ALA A 11 5.15 4.34 17.28
C ALA A 11 4.17 3.27 16.80
N LYS A 12 3.32 2.74 17.69
CA LYS A 12 2.26 1.79 17.33
C LYS A 12 1.26 2.39 16.33
N SER A 13 0.83 3.65 16.54
CA SER A 13 -0.07 4.33 15.60
C SER A 13 0.57 4.52 14.21
N MET A 14 1.86 4.88 14.16
CA MET A 14 2.59 4.99 12.89
C MET A 14 2.75 3.64 12.19
N TYR A 15 2.96 2.57 12.96
CA TYR A 15 3.04 1.21 12.43
C TYR A 15 1.72 0.75 11.81
N VAL A 16 0.59 1.01 12.47
CA VAL A 16 -0.73 0.68 11.91
C VAL A 16 -0.93 1.40 10.57
N LYS A 17 -0.68 2.71 10.52
CA LYS A 17 -0.77 3.48 9.25
C LYS A 17 0.14 2.92 8.16
N MET A 18 1.36 2.51 8.51
CA MET A 18 2.29 1.89 7.56
C MET A 18 1.71 0.62 6.93
N VAL A 19 1.09 -0.24 7.75
CA VAL A 19 0.46 -1.49 7.30
C VAL A 19 -0.76 -1.18 6.44
N ASP A 20 -1.60 -0.22 6.85
CA ASP A 20 -2.79 0.17 6.07
C ASP A 20 -2.41 0.65 4.67
N PHE A 21 -1.43 1.56 4.55
CA PHE A 21 -0.95 2.02 3.24
C PHE A 21 -0.35 0.88 2.40
N LYS A 22 0.35 -0.08 3.03
CA LYS A 22 0.86 -1.25 2.31
C LYS A 22 -0.30 -2.10 1.77
N MET A 23 -1.33 -2.34 2.58
CA MET A 23 -2.50 -3.12 2.19
C MET A 23 -3.31 -2.42 1.10
N TYR A 24 -3.51 -1.11 1.19
CA TYR A 24 -4.17 -0.36 0.13
C TYR A 24 -3.40 -0.45 -1.18
N GLY A 25 -2.06 -0.36 -1.16
CA GLY A 25 -1.24 -0.59 -2.34
C GLY A 25 -1.49 -1.96 -2.98
N ILE A 26 -1.50 -3.03 -2.17
CA ILE A 26 -1.74 -4.41 -2.64
C ILE A 26 -3.15 -4.57 -3.23
N VAL A 27 -4.19 -4.07 -2.55
CA VAL A 27 -5.57 -4.14 -3.04
C VAL A 27 -5.70 -3.40 -4.37
N LEU A 28 -5.08 -2.23 -4.50
CA LEU A 28 -5.11 -1.46 -5.73
C LEU A 28 -4.39 -2.16 -6.89
N LEU A 29 -3.28 -2.88 -6.63
CA LEU A 29 -2.65 -3.74 -7.63
C LEU A 29 -3.56 -4.88 -8.06
N ALA A 30 -4.25 -5.52 -7.12
CA ALA A 30 -5.19 -6.60 -7.45
C ALA A 30 -6.34 -6.07 -8.33
N VAL A 31 -6.94 -4.94 -7.97
CA VAL A 31 -7.97 -4.26 -8.77
C VAL A 31 -7.45 -3.92 -10.16
N THR A 32 -6.23 -3.40 -10.26
CA THR A 32 -5.58 -3.13 -11.55
C THR A 32 -5.47 -4.41 -12.38
N GLY A 33 -5.06 -5.53 -11.77
CA GLY A 33 -4.98 -6.82 -12.47
C GLY A 33 -6.31 -7.21 -13.11
N PHE A 34 -7.42 -7.07 -12.39
CA PHE A 34 -8.76 -7.33 -12.93
C PHE A 34 -9.16 -6.35 -14.05
N LEU A 35 -8.88 -5.06 -13.90
CA LEU A 35 -9.17 -4.05 -14.94
C LEU A 35 -8.37 -4.32 -16.22
N TYR A 36 -7.09 -4.68 -16.08
CA TYR A 36 -6.23 -5.02 -17.20
C TYR A 36 -6.69 -6.31 -17.91
N LEU A 37 -7.09 -7.34 -17.17
CA LEU A 37 -7.71 -8.54 -17.76
C LEU A 37 -8.97 -8.17 -18.55
N GLY A 38 -9.83 -7.30 -18.00
CA GLY A 38 -10.98 -6.75 -18.71
C GLY A 38 -10.61 -5.97 -19.97
N ALA A 39 -9.47 -5.28 -19.98
CA ALA A 39 -8.96 -4.55 -21.14
C ALA A 39 -8.39 -5.45 -22.23
N VAL A 40 -7.72 -6.55 -21.88
CA VAL A 40 -7.02 -7.44 -22.83
C VAL A 40 -7.88 -8.58 -23.35
N MET A 41 -8.92 -9.00 -22.62
CA MET A 41 -9.80 -10.08 -23.08
C MET A 41 -10.43 -9.74 -24.45
N PRO A 42 -10.30 -10.65 -25.45
CA PRO A 42 -10.92 -10.49 -26.75
C PRO A 42 -12.40 -10.83 -26.64
N ILE A 43 -13.25 -9.81 -26.73
CA ILE A 43 -14.71 -9.95 -26.65
C ILE A 43 -15.28 -9.35 -27.92
N GLU A 44 -16.10 -10.10 -28.65
CA GLU A 44 -16.77 -9.61 -29.85
C GLU A 44 -17.68 -8.42 -29.51
N GLY A 45 -17.65 -7.37 -30.34
CA GLY A 45 -18.42 -6.14 -30.10
C GLY A 45 -17.86 -5.21 -29.01
N LYS A 46 -16.66 -5.47 -28.50
CA LYS A 46 -16.01 -4.61 -27.48
C LYS A 46 -15.69 -3.22 -28.04
N SER A 47 -16.13 -2.19 -27.33
CA SER A 47 -15.83 -0.81 -27.66
C SER A 47 -14.33 -0.49 -27.51
N GLU A 48 -13.72 0.08 -28.55
CA GLU A 48 -12.35 0.61 -28.49
C GLU A 48 -12.21 1.70 -27.41
N LEU A 49 -13.22 2.56 -27.29
CA LEU A 49 -13.25 3.63 -26.28
C LEU A 49 -13.29 3.06 -24.87
N GLY A 50 -14.12 2.02 -24.63
CA GLY A 50 -14.15 1.31 -23.35
C GLY A 50 -12.80 0.67 -23.01
N THR A 51 -12.11 0.10 -24.01
CA THR A 51 -10.77 -0.47 -23.84
C THR A 51 -9.74 0.60 -23.47
N LYS A 52 -9.75 1.74 -24.17
CA LYS A 52 -8.86 2.87 -23.85
C LYS A 52 -9.09 3.40 -22.43
N ILE A 53 -10.34 3.52 -22.00
CA ILE A 53 -10.69 3.93 -20.63
C ILE A 53 -10.13 2.94 -19.61
N LEU A 54 -10.31 1.63 -19.82
CA LEU A 54 -9.80 0.60 -18.92
C LEU A 54 -8.27 0.63 -18.81
N LEU A 55 -7.55 0.87 -19.91
CA LEU A 55 -6.09 1.00 -19.92
C LEU A 55 -5.61 2.24 -19.17
N VAL A 56 -6.25 3.40 -19.40
CA VAL A 56 -5.93 4.65 -18.69
C VAL A 56 -6.23 4.50 -17.20
N ALA A 57 -7.38 3.94 -16.85
CA ALA A 57 -7.77 3.68 -15.46
C ALA A 57 -6.77 2.73 -14.79
N SER A 58 -6.42 1.61 -15.43
CA SER A 58 -5.42 0.66 -14.91
C SER A 58 -4.09 1.36 -14.65
N SER A 59 -3.60 2.15 -15.59
CA SER A 59 -2.36 2.93 -15.43
C SER A 59 -2.43 3.88 -14.24
N GLY A 60 -3.57 4.56 -14.06
CA GLY A 60 -3.84 5.41 -12.90
C GLY A 60 -3.83 4.65 -11.58
N PHE A 61 -4.50 3.49 -11.50
CA PHE A 61 -4.51 2.66 -10.30
C PHE A 61 -3.12 2.10 -9.96
N VAL A 62 -2.29 1.73 -10.94
CA VAL A 62 -0.88 1.39 -10.69
C VAL A 62 -0.13 2.57 -10.09
N ALA A 63 -0.26 3.76 -10.68
CA ALA A 63 0.43 4.96 -10.18
C ALA A 63 0.05 5.28 -8.73
N VAL A 64 -1.25 5.22 -8.39
CA VAL A 64 -1.74 5.43 -7.02
C VAL A 64 -1.25 4.32 -6.07
N SER A 65 -1.16 3.08 -6.54
CA SER A 65 -0.62 1.98 -5.74
C SER A 65 0.84 2.23 -5.36
N VAL A 66 1.66 2.67 -6.32
CA VAL A 66 3.07 3.04 -6.08
C VAL A 66 3.18 4.19 -5.08
N LEU A 67 2.27 5.17 -5.12
CA LEU A 67 2.20 6.24 -4.12
C LEU A 67 1.94 5.66 -2.71
N PHE A 68 0.97 4.76 -2.56
CA PHE A 68 0.71 4.12 -1.26
C PHE A 68 1.90 3.30 -0.74
N PHE A 69 2.59 2.54 -1.60
CA PHE A 69 3.82 1.86 -1.20
C PHE A 69 4.94 2.83 -0.81
N SER A 70 5.05 3.96 -1.50
CA SER A 70 6.02 5.01 -1.19
C SER A 70 5.76 5.64 0.17
N ILE A 71 4.48 5.92 0.48
CA ILE A 71 4.05 6.42 1.78
C ILE A 71 4.34 5.38 2.88
N SER A 72 3.97 4.11 2.67
CA SER A 72 4.27 3.02 3.60
C SER A 72 5.77 2.91 3.87
N ARG A 73 6.61 2.98 2.82
CA ARG A 73 8.07 2.97 2.96
C ARG A 73 8.60 4.18 3.74
N ALA A 74 7.99 5.35 3.59
CA ALA A 74 8.34 6.51 4.39
C ALA A 74 8.02 6.31 5.88
N TYR A 75 6.87 5.71 6.22
CA TYR A 75 6.55 5.35 7.60
C TYR A 75 7.51 4.30 8.17
N HIS A 76 7.85 3.28 7.38
CA HIS A 76 8.84 2.27 7.79
C HIS A 76 10.20 2.92 8.12
N LYS A 77 10.69 3.81 7.25
CA LYS A 77 11.94 4.57 7.50
C LYS A 77 11.85 5.44 8.75
N ARG A 78 10.69 6.06 9.04
CA ARG A 78 10.49 6.86 10.25
C ARG A 78 10.49 5.99 11.52
N LEU A 79 9.87 4.82 11.47
CA LEU A 79 9.85 3.85 12.58
C LEU A 79 11.23 3.31 12.90
N LEU A 80 12.06 3.03 11.89
CA LEU A 80 13.44 2.58 12.07
C LEU A 80 14.32 3.60 12.83
N LYS A 81 14.01 4.90 12.74
CA LYS A 81 14.78 5.96 13.41
C LYS A 81 14.50 6.05 14.91
N SER A 82 13.42 5.46 15.42
CA SER A 82 13.10 5.47 16.85
C SER A 82 13.33 4.09 17.46
N GLU A 83 13.85 4.06 18.69
CA GLU A 83 14.13 2.80 19.40
C GLU A 83 12.85 1.96 19.54
N GLU A 84 11.75 2.58 19.96
CA GLU A 84 10.46 1.91 20.12
C GLU A 84 9.89 1.40 18.78
N GLY A 85 10.13 2.12 17.68
CA GLY A 85 9.63 1.77 16.35
C GLY A 85 10.43 0.62 15.76
N ALA A 86 11.75 0.65 15.90
CA ALA A 86 12.64 -0.44 15.49
C ALA A 86 12.34 -1.73 16.24
N GLN A 87 12.10 -1.65 17.56
CA GLN A 87 11.66 -2.80 18.36
C GLN A 87 10.33 -3.40 17.88
N LEU A 88 9.35 -2.56 17.53
CA LEU A 88 8.07 -3.03 16.98
C LEU A 88 8.24 -3.74 15.63
N LEU A 89 9.08 -3.20 14.73
CA LEU A 89 9.37 -3.80 13.44
C LEU A 89 10.06 -5.17 13.60
N GLN A 90 11.09 -5.26 14.45
CA GLN A 90 11.79 -6.52 14.71
C GLN A 90 10.87 -7.57 15.35
N ARG A 91 10.01 -7.16 16.30
CA ARG A 91 9.06 -8.07 16.94
C ARG A 91 8.07 -8.66 15.93
N ASN A 92 7.62 -7.89 14.96
CA ASN A 92 6.66 -8.38 13.97
C ASN A 92 7.32 -9.26 12.90
N ASN A 93 8.55 -8.94 12.47
CA ASN A 93 9.28 -9.79 11.52
C ASN A 93 9.63 -11.19 12.06
N ARG A 94 9.73 -11.37 13.38
CA ARG A 94 9.93 -12.70 13.98
C ARG A 94 8.66 -13.55 14.11
N LYS A 95 7.49 -12.93 13.89
CA LYS A 95 6.17 -13.58 14.01
C LYS A 95 5.53 -13.94 12.67
N SER A 96 6.09 -13.44 11.57
CA SER A 96 5.72 -13.78 10.21
C SER A 96 6.63 -14.87 9.68
#